data_AF-A0A3C2AS01-F1
#
_entry.id   AF-A0A3C2AS01-F1
#
_cell.length_a   1.000
_cell.length_b   1.000
_cell.length_c   1.000
_cell.angle_alpha   90.00
_cell.angle_beta   90.00
_cell.angle_gamma   90.00
#
_symmetry.space_group_name_H-M   'P 1'
#
loop_
_entity.id
_entity.type
_entity.pdbx_description
1 polymer ?
#
loop_
_entity_poly.entity_id
_entity_poly.type
_entity_poly.pdbx_seq_one_letter_code
_entity_poly.pdbx_strand_id
1 'polypeptide(L)'
;MIQTEEIARIMTDMLPKLGAEDTAVIGVNLRALTSRLRHLEDAFPEGVQHSIAIKTNPHPKMLEFLVSQGFGLEAASIEEVRMALAAGCSPAQIIFDSPVKTRNEIREISSFPGILANVNSLEELDRFDADFQGILGIRINPQVHTGAPDLYDVSKNES
;
A
#
# COMPACT_ATOMS: atom_id res chain seq x y z
N MET A 1 12.66 -11.99 15.66
CA MET A 1 12.96 -10.93 16.66
C MET A 1 14.33 -10.38 16.30
N ILE A 2 14.53 -9.05 16.28
CA ILE A 2 15.84 -8.47 15.97
C ILE A 2 16.79 -8.84 17.11
N GLN A 3 17.93 -9.45 16.79
CA GLN A 3 18.90 -9.84 17.82
C GLN A 3 19.76 -8.64 18.25
N THR A 4 20.21 -8.63 19.51
CA THR A 4 21.05 -7.57 20.06
C THR A 4 22.30 -7.31 19.21
N GLU A 5 22.89 -8.36 18.65
CA GLU A 5 24.05 -8.30 17.76
C GLU A 5 23.74 -7.56 16.44
N GLU A 6 22.54 -7.74 15.88
CA GLU A 6 22.10 -7.01 14.69
C GLU A 6 21.92 -5.52 14.99
N ILE A 7 21.36 -5.18 16.16
CA ILE A 7 21.20 -3.78 16.59
C ILE A 7 22.57 -3.14 16.77
N ALA A 8 23.51 -3.83 17.46
CA ALA A 8 24.86 -3.32 17.67
C ALA A 8 25.55 -3.01 16.34
N ARG A 9 25.48 -3.92 15.36
CA ARG A 9 26.05 -3.70 14.02
C ARG A 9 25.42 -2.50 13.31
N ILE A 10 24.09 -2.40 13.32
CA ILE A 10 23.38 -1.26 12.71
C ILE A 10 23.82 0.04 13.36
N MET A 11 23.92 0.10 14.69
CA MET A 11 24.39 1.28 15.39
C MET A 11 25.83 1.63 15.02
N THR A 12 26.75 0.66 14.96
CA THR A 12 28.14 0.90 14.55
C THR A 12 28.24 1.48 13.13
N ASP A 13 27.43 0.99 12.19
CA ASP A 13 27.44 1.47 10.80
C ASP A 13 26.75 2.84 10.63
N MET A 14 25.84 3.18 11.54
CA MET A 14 24.99 4.36 11.47
C MET A 14 25.57 5.54 12.24
N LEU A 15 26.10 5.33 13.45
CA LEU A 15 26.60 6.39 14.33
C LEU A 15 27.61 7.32 13.65
N PRO A 16 28.58 6.84 12.84
CA PRO A 16 29.52 7.71 12.15
C PRO A 16 28.89 8.61 11.07
N LYS A 17 27.65 8.32 10.65
CA LYS A 17 26.92 9.08 9.64
C LYS A 17 26.03 10.15 10.25
N LEU A 18 25.90 10.20 11.57
CA LEU A 18 25.06 11.19 12.26
C LEU A 18 25.83 12.50 12.44
N GLY A 19 25.16 13.60 12.13
CA GLY A 19 25.59 14.95 12.45
C GLY A 19 25.19 15.37 13.86
N ALA A 20 25.72 16.51 14.31
CA ALA A 20 25.40 17.07 15.63
C ALA A 20 23.92 17.48 15.78
N GLU A 21 23.24 17.75 14.66
CA GLU A 21 21.82 18.14 14.62
C GLU A 21 20.86 16.94 14.52
N ASP A 22 21.36 15.72 14.31
CA ASP A 22 20.53 14.53 14.21
C ASP A 22 20.07 14.08 15.60
N THR A 23 18.77 14.19 15.87
CA THR A 23 18.18 13.90 17.19
C THR A 23 17.52 12.51 17.28
N ALA A 24 17.24 11.88 16.14
CA ALA A 24 16.62 10.56 16.08
C ALA A 24 16.97 9.83 14.78
N VAL A 25 16.90 8.49 14.82
CA VAL A 25 17.05 7.66 13.62
C VAL A 25 15.98 6.59 13.56
N ILE A 26 15.46 6.34 12.37
CA ILE A 26 14.53 5.26 12.07
C ILE A 26 15.25 4.19 11.25
N GLY A 27 15.36 3.00 11.80
CA GLY A 27 15.93 1.84 11.13
C GLY A 27 14.86 0.84 10.71
N VAL A 28 15.04 0.19 9.55
CA VAL A 28 14.15 -0.89 9.09
C VAL A 28 14.96 -2.17 8.90
N ASN A 29 14.49 -3.27 9.49
CA ASN A 29 15.10 -4.59 9.28
C ASN A 29 14.51 -5.26 8.05
N LEU A 30 15.15 -5.06 6.89
CA LEU A 30 14.69 -5.61 5.61
C LEU A 30 14.67 -7.15 5.60
N ARG A 31 15.61 -7.83 6.28
CA ARG A 31 15.60 -9.30 6.40
C ARG A 31 14.33 -9.79 7.10
N ALA A 32 13.96 -9.13 8.19
CA ALA A 32 12.74 -9.45 8.94
C ALA A 32 11.47 -9.11 8.15
N LEU A 33 11.52 -8.09 7.29
CA LEU A 33 10.45 -7.77 6.34
C LEU A 33 10.33 -8.85 5.26
N THR A 34 11.43 -9.22 4.57
CA THR A 34 11.42 -10.29 3.56
C THR A 34 10.89 -11.60 4.11
N SER A 35 11.26 -11.97 5.35
CA SER A 35 10.72 -13.19 5.97
C SER A 35 9.21 -13.14 6.18
N ARG A 36 8.64 -11.96 6.45
CA ARG A 36 7.19 -11.78 6.59
C ARG A 36 6.47 -11.77 5.26
N LEU A 37 7.08 -11.15 4.25
CA LEU A 37 6.57 -11.14 2.87
C LEU A 37 6.45 -12.57 2.33
N ARG A 38 7.51 -13.38 2.45
CA ARG A 38 7.44 -14.80 2.06
C ARG A 38 6.40 -15.59 2.85
N HIS A 39 6.34 -15.38 4.17
CA HIS A 39 5.35 -16.06 4.99
C HIS A 39 3.91 -15.71 4.57
N LEU A 40 3.68 -14.47 4.14
CA LEU A 40 2.41 -14.04 3.59
C LEU A 40 2.12 -14.74 2.25
N GLU A 41 3.07 -14.79 1.33
CA GLU A 41 2.90 -15.50 0.04
C GLU A 41 2.62 -16.99 0.25
N ASP A 42 3.41 -17.67 1.10
CA ASP A 42 3.28 -19.10 1.39
C ASP A 42 1.93 -19.49 2.03
N ALA A 43 1.24 -18.52 2.63
CA ALA A 43 -0.05 -18.74 3.30
C ALA A 43 -1.25 -18.71 2.33
N PHE A 44 -1.05 -18.28 1.09
CA PHE A 44 -2.10 -18.14 0.07
C PHE A 44 -1.84 -19.07 -1.13
N PRO A 45 -2.88 -19.47 -1.87
CA PRO A 45 -2.70 -20.22 -3.10
C PRO A 45 -2.01 -19.37 -4.18
N GLU A 46 -1.42 -20.04 -5.17
CA GLU A 46 -0.85 -19.37 -6.34
C GLU A 46 -1.89 -18.49 -7.07
N GLY A 47 -1.42 -17.37 -7.63
CA GLY A 47 -2.25 -16.44 -8.39
C GLY A 47 -2.92 -15.34 -7.55
N VAL A 48 -2.70 -15.31 -6.23
CA VAL A 48 -3.13 -14.19 -5.39
C VAL A 48 -2.19 -12.99 -5.59
N GLN A 49 -2.75 -11.83 -5.94
CA GLN A 49 -2.00 -10.58 -5.95
C GLN A 49 -1.91 -10.01 -4.53
N HIS A 50 -0.69 -9.98 -3.98
CA HIS A 50 -0.42 -9.30 -2.72
C HIS A 50 -0.05 -7.84 -2.99
N SER A 51 -0.87 -6.91 -2.48
CA SER A 51 -0.61 -5.46 -2.56
C SER A 51 -0.43 -4.87 -1.16
N ILE A 52 0.68 -4.18 -0.92
CA ILE A 52 0.97 -3.56 0.38
C ILE A 52 0.46 -2.11 0.39
N ALA A 53 -0.28 -1.76 1.44
CA ALA A 53 -0.81 -0.40 1.62
C ALA A 53 0.31 0.63 1.84
N ILE A 54 0.40 1.62 0.96
CA ILE A 54 1.48 2.62 0.93
C ILE A 54 1.52 3.43 2.23
N LYS A 55 0.36 3.81 2.77
CA LYS A 55 0.23 4.55 4.04
C LYS A 55 0.93 3.91 5.24
N THR A 56 1.26 2.62 5.17
CA THR A 56 2.00 1.93 6.25
C THR A 56 3.46 2.40 6.33
N ASN A 57 4.09 2.70 5.19
CA ASN A 57 5.43 3.28 5.10
C ASN A 57 5.67 3.84 3.68
N PRO A 58 5.40 5.13 3.43
CA PRO A 58 5.49 5.73 2.09
C PRO A 58 6.91 6.10 1.66
N HIS A 59 7.95 5.67 2.39
CA HIS A 59 9.33 6.01 2.05
C HIS A 59 9.70 5.43 0.66
N PRO A 60 10.22 6.23 -0.30
CA PRO A 60 10.43 5.77 -1.68
C PRO A 60 11.26 4.49 -1.79
N LYS A 61 12.35 4.38 -1.01
CA LYS A 61 13.18 3.15 -0.98
C LYS A 61 12.49 1.92 -0.39
N MET A 62 11.48 2.12 0.45
CA MET A 62 10.65 1.02 0.95
C MET A 62 9.72 0.52 -0.16
N LEU A 63 9.07 1.44 -0.88
CA LEU A 63 8.19 1.09 -1.99
C LEU A 63 8.95 0.39 -3.12
N GLU A 64 10.11 0.93 -3.53
CA GLU A 64 11.01 0.28 -4.50
C GLU A 64 11.39 -1.13 -4.03
N PHE A 65 11.70 -1.30 -2.74
CA PHE A 65 12.03 -2.59 -2.17
C PHE A 65 10.86 -3.57 -2.26
N LEU A 66 9.65 -3.17 -1.84
CA LEU A 66 8.45 -4.01 -1.91
C LEU A 66 8.15 -4.46 -3.36
N VAL A 67 8.21 -3.52 -4.32
CA VAL A 67 8.05 -3.82 -5.75
C VAL A 67 9.12 -4.81 -6.24
N SER A 68 10.38 -4.64 -5.82
CA SER A 68 11.46 -5.58 -6.17
C SER A 68 11.27 -6.99 -5.61
N GLN A 69 10.45 -7.16 -4.57
CA GLN A 69 10.07 -8.46 -4.02
C GLN A 69 8.86 -9.08 -4.74
N GLY A 70 8.29 -8.41 -5.75
CA GLY A 70 7.14 -8.91 -6.52
C GLY A 70 5.77 -8.46 -6.01
N PHE A 71 5.72 -7.66 -4.95
CA PHE A 71 4.48 -7.17 -4.35
C PHE A 71 3.92 -5.98 -5.14
N GLY A 72 2.60 -5.94 -5.30
CA GLY A 72 1.88 -4.76 -5.73
C GLY A 72 1.78 -3.71 -4.61
N LEU A 73 1.16 -2.58 -4.93
CA LEU A 73 0.96 -1.49 -3.97
C LEU A 73 -0.51 -1.05 -3.96
N GLU A 74 -1.05 -0.84 -2.76
CA GLU A 74 -2.38 -0.27 -2.56
C GLU A 74 -2.26 1.20 -2.15
N ALA A 75 -3.01 2.06 -2.82
CA ALA A 75 -2.98 3.50 -2.71
C ALA A 75 -4.35 4.01 -2.26
N ALA A 76 -4.38 4.81 -1.20
CA ALA A 76 -5.55 5.48 -0.67
C ALA A 76 -5.70 6.93 -1.17
N SER A 77 -4.71 7.45 -1.93
CA SER A 77 -4.76 8.76 -2.58
C SER A 77 -4.06 8.75 -3.95
N ILE A 78 -4.31 9.76 -4.79
CA ILE A 78 -3.63 9.88 -6.08
C ILE A 78 -2.13 10.12 -5.94
N GLU A 79 -1.70 10.80 -4.87
CA GLU A 79 -0.28 10.97 -4.55
C GLU A 79 0.38 9.62 -4.30
N GLU A 80 -0.29 8.71 -3.61
CA GLU A 80 0.20 7.35 -3.38
C GLU A 80 0.25 6.54 -4.69
N VAL A 81 -0.71 6.71 -5.60
CA VAL A 81 -0.62 6.12 -6.96
C VAL A 81 0.64 6.60 -7.67
N ARG A 82 0.92 7.91 -7.62
CA ARG A 82 2.13 8.49 -8.22
C ARG A 82 3.41 7.97 -7.54
N MET A 83 3.40 7.78 -6.22
CA MET A 83 4.52 7.15 -5.49
C MET A 83 4.75 5.71 -5.93
N ALA A 84 3.68 4.93 -6.14
CA ALA A 84 3.77 3.56 -6.63
C ALA A 84 4.39 3.48 -8.03
N LEU A 85 3.93 4.35 -8.93
CA LEU A 85 4.51 4.47 -10.28
C LEU A 85 5.98 4.89 -10.22
N ALA A 86 6.33 5.86 -9.37
CA ALA A 86 7.71 6.31 -9.17
C ALA A 86 8.62 5.21 -8.58
N ALA A 87 8.07 4.30 -7.78
CA ALA A 87 8.75 3.12 -7.27
C ALA A 87 8.94 2.00 -8.31
N GLY A 88 8.41 2.18 -9.52
CA GLY A 88 8.47 1.20 -10.62
C GLY A 88 7.38 0.14 -10.59
N CYS A 89 6.32 0.31 -9.78
CA CYS A 89 5.18 -0.61 -9.77
C CYS A 89 4.42 -0.51 -11.09
N SER A 90 4.12 -1.65 -11.71
CA SER A 90 3.28 -1.70 -12.91
C SER A 90 1.86 -1.25 -12.57
N PRO A 91 1.17 -0.46 -13.42
CA PRO A 91 -0.25 -0.13 -13.23
C PRO A 91 -1.14 -1.32 -12.86
N ALA A 92 -0.91 -2.48 -13.49
CA ALA A 92 -1.68 -3.70 -13.24
C ALA A 92 -1.51 -4.28 -11.83
N GLN A 93 -0.48 -3.85 -11.09
CA GLN A 93 -0.23 -4.25 -9.71
C GLN A 93 -0.59 -3.15 -8.69
N ILE A 94 -1.11 -2.01 -9.16
CA ILE A 94 -1.57 -0.91 -8.32
C ILE A 94 -3.08 -1.06 -8.07
N ILE A 95 -3.48 -0.92 -6.81
CA ILE A 95 -4.88 -0.85 -6.39
C ILE A 95 -5.15 0.57 -5.88
N PHE A 96 -6.12 1.27 -6.45
CA PHE A 96 -6.56 2.58 -5.96
C PHE A 96 -7.87 2.45 -5.16
N ASP A 97 -7.75 2.49 -3.83
CA ASP A 97 -8.82 2.24 -2.85
C ASP A 97 -9.23 3.49 -2.07
N SER A 98 -9.05 4.68 -2.65
CA SER A 98 -9.49 5.93 -2.02
C SER A 98 -11.01 5.96 -1.81
N PRO A 99 -11.52 6.36 -0.63
CA PRO A 99 -12.96 6.35 -0.34
C PRO A 99 -13.74 7.45 -1.06
N VAL A 100 -13.09 8.50 -1.56
CA VAL A 100 -13.73 9.67 -2.18
C VAL A 100 -12.92 10.20 -3.37
N LYS A 101 -12.91 9.46 -4.49
CA LYS A 101 -12.18 9.90 -5.70
C LYS A 101 -12.86 11.07 -6.38
N THR A 102 -12.07 12.09 -6.70
CA THR A 102 -12.48 13.20 -7.54
C THR A 102 -12.49 12.78 -9.02
N ARG A 103 -13.24 13.53 -9.84
CA ARG A 103 -13.26 13.31 -11.31
C ARG A 103 -11.88 13.47 -11.96
N ASN A 104 -11.01 14.31 -11.39
CA ASN A 104 -9.67 14.50 -11.92
C ASN A 104 -8.77 13.29 -11.62
N GLU A 105 -8.87 12.73 -10.42
CA GLU A 105 -8.13 11.50 -10.06
C GLU A 105 -8.60 10.31 -10.89
N ILE A 106 -9.92 10.17 -11.11
CA ILE A 106 -10.48 9.16 -12.01
C ILE A 106 -9.92 9.33 -13.42
N ARG A 107 -9.92 10.54 -13.97
CA ARG A 107 -9.35 10.81 -15.31
C ARG A 107 -7.86 10.46 -15.37
N GLU A 108 -7.11 10.75 -14.31
CA GLU A 108 -5.69 10.43 -14.24
C GLU A 108 -5.46 8.93 -14.23
N ILE A 109 -6.16 8.17 -13.38
CA ILE A 109 -5.99 6.72 -13.34
C ILE A 109 -6.47 6.01 -14.60
N SER A 110 -7.45 6.57 -15.33
CA SER A 110 -7.87 6.07 -16.65
C SER A 110 -6.75 6.09 -17.70
N SER A 111 -5.68 6.86 -17.48
CA SER A 111 -4.49 6.85 -18.34
C SER A 111 -3.53 5.67 -18.08
N PHE A 112 -3.82 4.82 -17.09
CA PHE A 112 -2.99 3.68 -16.70
C PHE A 112 -3.73 2.34 -16.92
N PRO A 113 -3.62 1.73 -18.12
CA PRO A 113 -4.30 0.47 -18.41
C PRO A 113 -3.91 -0.64 -17.41
N GLY A 114 -4.90 -1.43 -17.00
CA GLY A 114 -4.76 -2.53 -16.06
C GLY A 114 -4.86 -2.14 -14.58
N ILE A 115 -4.84 -0.85 -14.23
CA ILE A 115 -5.01 -0.44 -12.82
C ILE A 115 -6.35 -0.92 -12.26
N LEU A 116 -6.34 -1.37 -11.02
CA LEU A 116 -7.55 -1.74 -10.29
C LEU A 116 -8.00 -0.53 -9.46
N ALA A 117 -9.25 -0.10 -9.62
CA ALA A 117 -9.86 0.92 -8.78
C ALA A 117 -11.12 0.37 -8.12
N ASN A 118 -11.22 0.52 -6.80
CA ASN A 118 -12.44 0.15 -6.08
C ASN A 118 -13.30 1.38 -5.87
N VAL A 119 -14.52 1.40 -6.41
CA VAL A 119 -15.48 2.47 -6.10
C VAL A 119 -16.09 2.26 -4.72
N ASN A 120 -16.35 3.36 -4.02
CA ASN A 120 -16.94 3.33 -2.68
C ASN A 120 -18.46 3.55 -2.69
N SER A 121 -19.03 3.94 -3.84
CA SER A 121 -20.48 4.03 -4.04
C SER A 121 -20.87 3.80 -5.51
N LEU A 122 -22.16 3.58 -5.77
CA LEU A 122 -22.67 3.43 -7.15
C LEU A 122 -22.56 4.75 -7.93
N GLU A 123 -22.73 5.90 -7.26
CA GLU A 123 -22.58 7.22 -7.88
C GLU A 123 -21.13 7.56 -8.23
N GLU A 124 -20.15 6.90 -7.60
CA GLU A 124 -18.76 6.96 -8.03
C GLU A 124 -18.52 6.10 -9.27
N LEU A 125 -19.18 4.94 -9.39
CA LEU A 125 -19.13 4.09 -10.58
C LEU A 125 -19.54 4.86 -11.85
N ASP A 126 -20.61 5.66 -11.75
CA ASP A 126 -21.11 6.50 -12.85
C ASP A 126 -20.12 7.58 -13.33
N ARG A 127 -19.00 7.79 -12.62
CA ARG A 127 -17.96 8.75 -13.02
C ARG A 127 -16.90 8.13 -13.92
N PHE A 128 -16.85 6.81 -14.02
CA PHE A 128 -15.93 6.09 -14.91
C PHE A 128 -16.54 5.96 -16.31
N ASP A 129 -15.70 6.12 -17.32
CA ASP A 129 -16.10 5.93 -18.72
C ASP A 129 -16.28 4.44 -19.03
N ALA A 130 -17.20 4.13 -19.94
CA ALA A 130 -17.52 2.74 -20.32
C ALA A 130 -16.35 2.00 -20.99
N ASP A 131 -15.35 2.73 -21.50
CA ASP A 131 -14.14 2.21 -22.12
C ASP A 131 -12.93 2.20 -21.17
N PHE A 132 -13.14 2.38 -19.85
CA PHE A 132 -12.07 2.27 -18.85
C PHE A 132 -11.29 0.95 -19.00
N GLN A 133 -9.99 1.04 -19.31
CA GLN A 133 -9.12 -0.10 -19.62
C GLN A 133 -8.47 -0.71 -18.36
N GLY A 134 -9.14 -0.63 -17.21
CA GLY A 134 -8.70 -1.19 -15.93
C GLY A 134 -9.74 -2.12 -15.33
N ILE A 135 -9.59 -2.44 -14.06
CA ILE A 135 -10.53 -3.27 -13.30
C ILE A 135 -11.29 -2.37 -12.33
N LEU A 136 -12.63 -2.42 -12.35
CA LEU A 136 -13.47 -1.74 -11.36
C LEU A 136 -14.00 -2.75 -10.35
N GLY A 137 -13.65 -2.55 -9.08
CA GLY A 137 -14.25 -3.23 -7.95
C GLY A 137 -15.28 -2.35 -7.26
N ILE A 138 -16.18 -2.94 -6.47
CA ILE A 138 -17.09 -2.22 -5.58
C ILE A 138 -16.73 -2.61 -4.15
N ARG A 139 -16.44 -1.61 -3.31
CA ARG A 139 -16.16 -1.84 -1.89
C ARG A 139 -17.46 -2.12 -1.16
N ILE A 140 -17.54 -3.30 -0.54
CA ILE A 140 -18.71 -3.73 0.24
C ILE A 140 -18.36 -3.63 1.72
N ASN A 141 -19.22 -2.98 2.51
CA ASN A 141 -19.19 -3.09 3.96
C ASN A 141 -19.96 -4.36 4.36
N PRO A 142 -19.29 -5.42 4.86
CA PRO A 142 -19.96 -6.67 5.21
C PRO A 142 -20.79 -6.58 6.50
N GLN A 143 -20.70 -5.47 7.23
CA GLN A 143 -21.37 -5.26 8.52
C GLN A 143 -21.00 -6.31 9.58
N VAL A 144 -19.75 -6.76 9.56
CA VAL A 144 -19.20 -7.73 10.51
C VAL A 144 -18.18 -7.05 11.40
N HIS A 145 -18.40 -7.11 12.72
CA HIS A 145 -17.44 -6.63 13.71
C HIS A 145 -16.23 -7.58 13.78
N THR A 146 -15.04 -7.08 13.48
CA THR A 146 -13.81 -7.91 13.40
C THR A 146 -12.95 -7.87 14.66
N GLY A 147 -13.48 -7.37 15.78
CA GLY A 147 -12.73 -7.24 17.03
C GLY A 147 -11.80 -6.03 17.09
N ALA A 148 -11.98 -5.06 16.18
CA ALA A 148 -11.31 -3.77 16.27
C ALA A 148 -11.80 -2.99 17.51
N PRO A 149 -11.00 -2.08 18.09
CA PRO A 149 -11.49 -1.15 19.10
C PRO A 149 -12.70 -0.36 18.58
N ASP A 150 -13.69 -0.08 19.43
CA ASP A 150 -14.95 0.60 19.03
C ASP A 150 -14.73 1.90 18.24
N LEU A 151 -13.66 2.64 18.55
CA LEU A 151 -13.28 3.88 17.85
C LEU A 151 -12.97 3.68 16.36
N TYR A 152 -12.56 2.46 15.98
CA TYR A 152 -12.18 2.10 14.62
C TYR A 152 -13.17 1.12 13.98
N ASP A 153 -14.30 0.86 14.65
CA ASP A 153 -15.34 -0.01 14.15
C ASP A 153 -16.19 0.71 13.09
N VAL A 154 -15.99 0.31 11.84
CA VAL A 154 -16.74 0.78 10.66
C VAL A 154 -17.79 -0.24 10.20
N SER A 155 -18.07 -1.27 11.00
CA SER A 155 -19.07 -2.31 10.66
C SER A 155 -20.52 -1.87 10.88
N LYS A 156 -20.74 -0.67 11.42
CA LYS A 156 -22.07 -0.10 11.69
C LYS A 156 -22.67 0.58 10.46
N ASN A 157 -23.98 0.79 10.49
CA ASN A 157 -24.81 1.43 9.45
C ASN A 157 -24.54 2.93 9.23
N GLU A 158 -23.39 3.47 9.65
CA GLU A 158 -23.11 4.92 9.62
C GLU A 158 -22.31 5.36 8.37
N SER A 159 -22.40 4.60 7.26
CA SER A 159 -21.80 4.98 5.97
C SER A 159 -22.86 5.52 5.01
#